data_AF-A0A7W8SNP7-F1
#
_entry.id   AF-A0A7W8SNP7-F1
#
_cell.length_a   1.000
_cell.length_b   1.000
_cell.length_c   1.000
_cell.angle_alpha   90.00
_cell.angle_beta   90.00
_cell.angle_gamma   90.00
#
_symmetry.space_group_name_H-M   'P 1'
#
loop_
_entity.id
_entity.type
_entity.pdbx_description
1 polymer ?
#
loop_
_entity_poly.entity_id
_entity_poly.type
_entity_poly.pdbx_seq_one_letter_code
_entity_poly.pdbx_strand_id
1 'polypeptide(L)' 'MERYRNLSGDSGVDAYEIGDDFIKVRFRPGVVYWYTEASVGAEHVAVLKRLARRGRGLGTYISQHAQVRDGYARKEPDD' A
#
# COMPACT_ATOMS: atom_id res chain seq x y z
N MET A 1 3.72 -1.33 -11.64
CA MET A 1 4.05 -1.68 -10.23
C MET A 1 5.46 -2.26 -10.08
N GLU A 2 6.19 -1.83 -9.05
CA GLU A 2 7.47 -2.40 -8.58
C GLU A 2 7.22 -3.56 -7.60
N ARG A 3 8.01 -4.62 -7.68
CA ARG A 3 7.93 -5.76 -6.75
C ARG A 3 8.32 -5.33 -5.33
N TYR A 4 7.48 -5.64 -4.35
CA TYR A 4 7.77 -5.34 -2.96
C TYR A 4 8.87 -6.28 -2.43
N ARG A 5 9.91 -5.71 -1.81
CA ARG A 5 11.09 -6.49 -1.39
C ARG A 5 10.80 -7.50 -0.28
N ASN A 6 9.72 -7.26 0.49
CA ASN A 6 9.28 -8.11 1.59
C ASN A 6 10.43 -8.57 2.50
N LEU A 7 11.24 -7.63 3.00
CA LEU A 7 12.44 -7.93 3.79
C LEU A 7 12.13 -8.62 5.14
N SER A 8 10.87 -8.64 5.57
CA SER A 8 10.39 -9.39 6.72
C SER A 8 10.02 -10.84 6.41
N GLY A 9 9.87 -11.24 5.14
CA GLY A 9 9.40 -12.57 4.73
C GLY A 9 7.87 -12.75 4.79
N ASP A 10 7.20 -12.15 5.78
CA ASP A 10 5.78 -12.45 6.07
C ASP A 10 4.76 -11.39 5.60
N SER A 11 5.11 -10.50 4.65
CA SER A 11 4.16 -9.48 4.20
C SER A 11 3.15 -10.03 3.19
N GLY A 12 1.87 -9.68 3.34
CA GLY A 12 0.83 -9.93 2.33
C GLY A 12 0.94 -9.09 1.05
N VAL A 13 1.89 -8.15 0.98
CA VAL A 13 2.10 -7.25 -0.16
C VAL A 13 3.03 -7.87 -1.20
N ASP A 14 2.61 -7.89 -2.46
CA ASP A 14 3.39 -8.38 -3.60
C ASP A 14 4.11 -7.27 -4.37
N ALA A 15 3.41 -6.16 -4.62
CA ALA A 15 3.91 -5.07 -5.44
C ALA A 15 3.27 -3.73 -5.05
N TYR A 16 3.87 -2.65 -5.50
CA TYR A 16 3.36 -1.30 -5.26
C TYR A 16 3.65 -0.36 -6.42
N GLU A 17 2.95 0.77 -6.49
CA GLU A 17 3.21 1.83 -7.46
C GLU A 17 3.01 3.18 -6.79
N ILE A 18 3.99 4.07 -6.92
CA ILE A 18 3.96 5.41 -6.31
C ILE A 18 3.62 6.42 -7.39
N GLY A 19 2.55 7.19 -7.19
CA GLY A 19 2.24 8.40 -7.94
C GLY A 19 2.47 9.66 -7.11
N ASP A 20 2.07 10.80 -7.65
CA ASP A 20 2.26 12.11 -7.00
C ASP A 20 1.43 12.24 -5.72
N ASP A 21 0.15 11.87 -5.78
CA ASP A 21 -0.84 11.98 -4.70
C ASP A 21 -1.42 10.61 -4.29
N PHE A 22 -0.84 9.51 -4.78
CA PHE A 22 -1.32 8.17 -4.47
C PHE A 22 -0.23 7.12 -4.31
N ILE A 23 -0.62 5.99 -3.74
CA ILE A 23 0.09 4.73 -3.81
C ILE A 23 -0.88 3.58 -4.08
N LYS A 24 -0.55 2.73 -5.06
CA LYS A 24 -1.22 1.46 -5.30
C LYS A 24 -0.46 0.37 -4.56
N VAL A 25 -1.17 -0.55 -3.92
CA VAL A 25 -0.58 -1.70 -3.24
C VAL A 25 -1.31 -2.95 -3.69
N ARG A 26 -0.57 -3.89 -4.27
CA ARG A 26 -1.08 -5.21 -4.62
C ARG A 26 -0.87 -6.17 -3.46
N PHE A 27 -1.97 -6.73 -2.97
CA PHE A 27 -1.97 -7.77 -1.95
C PHE A 27 -2.25 -9.14 -2.56
N ARG A 28 -1.69 -10.19 -1.97
CA ARG A 28 -2.03 -11.58 -2.31
C ARG A 28 -3.51 -11.86 -1.96
N PRO A 29 -4.29 -12.49 -2.85
CA PRO A 29 -3.88 -13.22 -4.05
C PRO A 29 -3.83 -12.43 -5.38
N GLY A 30 -3.92 -11.10 -5.36
CA GLY A 30 -3.88 -10.26 -6.56
C GLY A 30 -4.97 -9.19 -6.56
N VAL A 31 -5.14 -8.45 -5.47
CA VAL A 31 -6.05 -7.29 -5.45
C VAL A 31 -5.23 -6.04 -5.26
N VAL A 32 -5.45 -5.05 -6.12
CA VAL A 32 -4.80 -3.75 -6.08
C VAL A 32 -5.67 -2.77 -5.32
N TYR A 33 -5.12 -2.20 -4.25
CA TYR A 33 -5.77 -1.16 -3.44
C TYR A 33 -5.12 0.19 -3.72
N TRP A 34 -5.95 1.20 -3.94
CA TRP A 34 -5.51 2.58 -4.18
C TRP A 34 -5.68 3.41 -2.91
N TYR A 35 -4.59 3.99 -2.44
CA TYR A 35 -4.60 4.95 -1.33
C TYR A 35 -4.21 6.31 -1.88
N THR A 36 -5.07 7.31 -1.72
CA THR A 36 -4.83 8.68 -2.21
C THR A 36 -4.79 9.66 -1.05
N GLU A 37 -4.19 10.83 -1.25
CA GLU A 37 -4.17 11.87 -0.22
C GLU A 37 -5.59 12.32 0.15
N ALA A 38 -6.52 12.28 -0.82
CA ALA A 38 -7.93 12.56 -0.58
C ALA A 38 -8.66 11.49 0.23
N SER A 39 -8.20 10.23 0.21
CA SER A 39 -8.90 9.11 0.87
C SER A 39 -8.37 8.85 2.28
N VAL A 40 -7.05 8.77 2.45
CA VAL A 40 -6.41 8.48 3.72
C VAL A 40 -5.62 9.66 4.29
N GLY A 41 -5.49 10.77 3.57
CA GLY A 41 -4.66 11.90 3.98
C GLY A 41 -3.20 11.81 3.50
N ALA A 42 -2.60 12.97 3.25
CA ALA A 42 -1.24 13.09 2.75
C ALA A 42 -0.17 12.48 3.68
N GLU A 43 -0.38 12.56 5.00
CA GLU A 43 0.54 11.95 5.98
C GLU A 43 0.63 10.43 5.80
N HIS A 44 -0.53 9.77 5.72
CA HIS A 44 -0.60 8.33 5.52
C HIS A 44 0.01 7.93 4.17
N VAL A 45 -0.31 8.65 3.09
CA VAL A 45 0.29 8.38 1.77
C VAL A 45 1.81 8.52 1.79
N ALA A 46 2.36 9.55 2.43
CA ALA A 46 3.80 9.74 2.56
C ALA A 46 4.47 8.58 3.33
N VAL A 47 3.85 8.12 4.42
CA VAL A 47 4.34 6.96 5.19
C VAL A 47 4.30 5.68 4.36
N LEU A 48 3.20 5.42 3.66
CA LEU A 48 3.05 4.26 2.78
C LEU A 48 4.14 4.25 1.69
N LYS A 49 4.36 5.39 1.00
CA LYS A 49 5.44 5.54 0.01
C LYS A 49 6.82 5.24 0.61
N ARG A 50 7.10 5.73 1.82
CA ARG A 50 8.37 5.46 2.53
C ARG A 50 8.55 3.97 2.86
N LEU A 51 7.53 3.31 3.40
CA LEU A 51 7.58 1.90 3.77
C LEU A 51 7.67 0.98 2.54
N ALA A 52 7.00 1.35 1.45
CA ALA A 52 7.06 0.67 0.17
C ALA A 52 8.49 0.62 -0.37
N ARG A 53 9.15 1.79 -0.48
CA ARG A 53 10.56 1.92 -0.91
C ARG A 53 11.54 1.19 0.01
N ARG A 54 11.27 1.21 1.33
CA ARG A 54 12.06 0.48 2.32
C ARG A 54 11.93 -1.04 2.15
N GLY A 55 10.79 -1.52 1.64
CA GLY A 55 10.52 -2.95 1.49
C GLY A 55 10.20 -3.67 2.79
N ARG A 56 9.84 -2.95 3.86
CA ARG A 56 9.51 -3.53 5.17
C ARG A 56 8.44 -2.71 5.89
N GLY A 57 7.47 -3.40 6.50
CA GLY A 57 6.45 -2.80 7.37
C GLY A 57 5.21 -2.20 6.67
N LEU A 58 5.15 -2.20 5.33
CA LEU A 58 4.02 -1.63 4.60
C LEU A 58 2.69 -2.31 4.95
N GLY A 59 2.60 -3.64 4.83
CA GLY A 59 1.38 -4.37 5.16
C GLY A 59 0.96 -4.21 6.62
N THR A 60 1.92 -4.27 7.55
CA THR A 60 1.68 -4.05 8.98
C THR A 60 1.08 -2.68 9.26
N TYR A 61 1.64 -1.63 8.65
CA TYR A 61 1.15 -0.27 8.82
C TYR A 61 -0.29 -0.14 8.32
N ILE A 62 -0.60 -0.69 7.14
CA ILE A 62 -1.96 -0.71 6.58
C ILE A 62 -2.93 -1.43 7.53
N SER A 63 -2.54 -2.56 8.12
CA SER A 63 -3.40 -3.31 9.05
C SER A 63 -3.60 -2.63 10.40
N GLN A 64 -2.62 -1.87 10.90
CA GLN A 64 -2.66 -1.23 12.23
C GLN A 64 -3.38 0.12 12.23
N HIS A 65 -3.51 0.79 11.08
CA HIS A 65 -4.19 2.09 10.99
C HIS A 65 -5.56 1.90 10.33
N ALA A 66 -6.63 1.96 11.12
CA ALA A 66 -8.00 1.76 10.64
C ALA A 66 -8.38 2.72 9.49
N GLN A 67 -7.92 3.98 9.56
CA GLN A 67 -8.11 4.98 8.52
C GLN A 67 -7.51 4.55 7.19
N VAL A 68 -6.40 3.83 7.22
CA VAL A 68 -5.75 3.32 6.00
C VAL A 68 -6.39 2.02 5.56
N ARG A 69 -6.59 1.07 6.48
CA ARG A 69 -7.16 -0.25 6.19
C ARG A 69 -8.47 -0.15 5.41
N ASP A 70 -9.36 0.72 5.88
CA ASP A 70 -10.72 0.84 5.37
C ASP A 70 -10.91 2.07 4.45
N GLY A 71 -9.92 2.95 4.36
CA GLY A 71 -9.98 4.22 3.61
C GLY A 71 -9.35 4.18 2.21
N TYR A 72 -9.24 3.00 1.59
CA TYR A 72 -8.81 2.92 0.18
C TYR A 72 -9.84 3.61 -0.73
N ALA A 73 -9.35 4.36 -1.72
CA ALA A 73 -10.20 5.06 -2.69
C ALA A 73 -10.94 4.10 -3.63
N ARG A 74 -10.26 3.01 -4.02
CA ARG A 74 -10.82 1.92 -4.81
C ARG A 74 -9.98 0.65 -4.70
N LYS A 75 -10.56 -0.47 -5.11
CA LYS A 75 -9.86 -1.74 -5.28
C LYS A 75 -10.19 -2.34 -6.64
N GLU A 76 -9.19 -2.94 -7.28
CA GLU A 76 -9.31 -3.57 -8.59
C GLU A 76 -8.72 -5.00 -8.49
N PRO A 77 -9.34 -6.02 -9.10
CA PRO A 77 -8.67 -7.30 -9.31
C PRO A 77 -7.43 -7.08 -10.19
N ASP A 78 -6.32 -7.74 -9.87
CA ASP A 78 -5.16 -7.86 -10.75
C ASP A 78 -5.58 -8.77 -11.92
N ASP A 79 -5.49 -8.27 -13.15
CA ASP A 79 -5.88 -8.94 -14.39
C ASP A 79 -5.02 -10.17 -14.69
#